data_AF-A0A512N4F3-F1
#
_entry.id   AF-A0A512N4F3-F1
#
_cell.length_a   1.000
_cell.length_b   1.000
_cell.length_c   1.000
_cell.angle_alpha   90.00
_cell.angle_beta   90.00
_cell.angle_gamma   90.00
#
_symmetry.space_group_name_H-M   'P 1'
#
loop_
_entity.id
_entity.type
_entity.pdbx_description
1 polymer ?
#
loop_
_entity_poly.entity_id
_entity_poly.type
_entity_poly.pdbx_seq_one_letter_code
_entity_poly.pdbx_strand_id
1 'polypeptide(L)'
;MTPLLRELLVRSAHLPALYEEDGANSRLVAVLLDEFAAAQIEDLHLPMPTDSRLRRIVDLMIASPADRGTLEAWAKRAGMSERTLARLISRETGMSFGRWRQQLGVMLAVKWLAGGASIQQVAADLGYESVPSFVTMFRKTLGTSPGRYMAERHSGRS
;
A
#
# COMPACT_ATOMS: atom_id res chain seq x y z
N MET A 1 -11.50 -3.56 5.00
CA MET A 1 -11.32 -3.88 6.44
C MET A 1 -12.66 -3.60 7.11
N THR A 2 -13.33 -4.63 7.63
CA THR A 2 -14.66 -4.54 8.24
C THR A 2 -14.58 -3.89 9.64
N PRO A 3 -15.67 -3.30 10.17
CA PRO A 3 -15.69 -2.78 11.54
C PRO A 3 -15.40 -3.88 12.56
N LEU A 4 -15.92 -5.09 12.33
CA LEU A 4 -15.65 -6.27 13.15
C LEU A 4 -14.16 -6.63 13.18
N LEU A 5 -13.50 -6.74 12.02
CA LEU A 5 -12.06 -7.02 11.93
C LEU A 5 -11.22 -5.98 12.67
N ARG A 6 -11.58 -4.69 12.58
CA ARG A 6 -10.92 -3.62 13.33
C ARG A 6 -11.05 -3.83 14.84
N GLU A 7 -12.26 -4.08 15.35
CA GLU A 7 -12.47 -4.27 16.79
C GLU A 7 -11.80 -5.55 17.30
N LEU A 8 -11.78 -6.62 16.50
CA LEU A 8 -11.05 -7.84 16.84
C LEU A 8 -9.54 -7.61 16.91
N LEU A 9 -8.97 -6.78 16.03
CA LEU A 9 -7.56 -6.37 16.08
C LEU A 9 -7.23 -5.54 17.31
N VAL A 10 -8.07 -4.57 17.65
CA VAL A 10 -7.89 -3.75 18.87
C VAL A 10 -7.99 -4.64 20.11
N ARG A 11 -8.97 -5.54 20.15
CA ARG A 11 -9.15 -6.45 21.28
C ARG A 11 -8.00 -7.46 21.40
N SER A 12 -7.49 -7.97 20.28
CA SER A 12 -6.39 -8.95 20.27
C SER A 12 -5.07 -8.36 20.77
N ALA A 13 -4.82 -7.07 20.53
CA ALA A 13 -3.67 -6.35 21.06
C ALA A 13 -3.60 -6.30 22.59
N HIS A 14 -4.72 -6.57 23.28
CA HIS A 14 -4.82 -6.62 24.73
C HIS A 14 -4.87 -8.05 25.30
N LEU A 15 -4.73 -9.08 24.46
CA LEU A 15 -4.71 -10.46 24.93
C LEU A 15 -3.37 -10.81 25.59
N PRO A 16 -3.36 -11.68 26.61
CA PRO A 16 -2.12 -12.21 27.13
C PRO A 16 -1.41 -13.03 26.06
N ALA A 17 -0.07 -13.03 26.06
CA ALA A 17 0.74 -13.77 25.11
C ALA A 17 0.48 -15.29 25.15
N LEU A 18 0.06 -15.79 26.31
CA LEU A 18 -0.42 -17.15 26.52
C LEU A 18 -1.87 -17.07 27.01
N TYR A 19 -2.76 -17.80 26.35
CA TYR A 19 -4.15 -17.96 26.74
C TYR A 19 -4.54 -19.43 26.66
N GLU A 20 -5.60 -19.80 27.36
CA GLU A 20 -6.11 -21.17 27.35
C GLU A 20 -6.46 -21.62 25.93
N GLU A 21 -5.93 -22.79 25.55
CA GLU A 21 -6.41 -23.53 24.40
C GLU A 21 -7.92 -23.78 24.58
N ASP A 22 -8.71 -23.52 23.54
CA ASP A 22 -10.19 -23.60 23.58
C ASP A 22 -10.93 -22.62 24.52
N GLY A 23 -10.23 -21.63 25.08
CA GLY A 23 -10.83 -20.53 25.84
C GLY A 23 -11.56 -19.48 25.00
N ALA A 24 -12.12 -18.45 25.64
CA ALA A 24 -12.77 -17.34 24.95
C ALA A 24 -11.80 -16.57 24.02
N ASN A 25 -10.53 -16.45 24.44
CA ASN A 25 -9.49 -15.77 23.68
C ASN A 25 -9.09 -16.55 22.41
N SER A 26 -9.01 -17.89 22.48
CA SER A 26 -8.69 -18.70 21.30
C SER A 26 -9.80 -18.62 20.24
N ARG A 27 -11.08 -18.64 20.67
CA ARG A 27 -12.22 -18.42 19.77
C ARG A 27 -12.22 -17.03 19.14
N LEU A 28 -11.87 -15.99 19.90
CA LEU A 28 -11.75 -14.63 19.36
C LEU A 28 -10.65 -14.54 18.29
N VAL A 29 -9.49 -15.17 18.54
CA VAL A 29 -8.40 -15.24 17.56
C VAL A 29 -8.82 -16.05 16.33
N ALA A 30 -9.56 -17.14 16.49
CA ALA A 30 -10.10 -17.90 15.36
C ALA A 30 -11.03 -17.04 14.48
N VAL A 31 -11.97 -16.31 15.08
CA VAL A 31 -12.84 -15.37 14.34
C VAL A 31 -12.03 -14.27 13.66
N LEU A 32 -10.99 -13.74 14.31
CA LEU A 32 -10.08 -12.78 13.69
C LEU A 32 -9.39 -13.37 12.44
N LEU A 33 -8.94 -14.62 12.49
CA LEU A 33 -8.33 -15.32 11.36
C LEU A 33 -9.34 -15.61 10.25
N ASP A 34 -10.57 -15.99 10.60
CA ASP A 34 -11.66 -16.18 9.63
C ASP A 34 -12.02 -14.86 8.93
N GLU A 35 -12.11 -13.76 9.68
CA GLU A 35 -12.32 -12.43 9.12
C GLU A 35 -11.15 -12.00 8.21
N PHE A 36 -9.91 -12.36 8.55
CA PHE A 36 -8.76 -12.14 7.68
C PHE A 36 -8.80 -12.99 6.41
N ALA A 37 -9.27 -14.24 6.49
CA ALA A 37 -9.40 -15.13 5.35
C ALA A 37 -10.57 -14.73 4.43
N ALA A 38 -11.67 -14.25 5.01
CA ALA A 38 -12.86 -13.76 4.32
C ALA A 38 -12.66 -12.35 3.75
N ALA A 39 -11.82 -11.53 4.38
CA ALA A 39 -11.39 -10.27 3.81
C ALA A 39 -10.66 -10.57 2.49
N GLN A 40 -11.26 -10.15 1.38
CA GLN A 40 -10.49 -9.99 0.16
C GLN A 40 -9.39 -8.99 0.50
N ILE A 41 -8.16 -9.49 0.64
CA ILE A 41 -6.98 -8.65 0.74
C ILE A 41 -6.95 -7.93 -0.60
N GLU A 42 -7.52 -6.72 -0.65
CA GLU A 42 -7.23 -5.80 -1.74
C GLU A 42 -5.71 -5.80 -1.85
N ASP A 43 -5.20 -6.02 -3.08
CA ASP A 43 -3.78 -6.14 -3.45
C ASP A 43 -2.97 -4.86 -3.15
N LEU A 44 -3.34 -4.08 -2.13
CA LEU A 44 -2.66 -2.92 -1.60
C LEU A 44 -1.55 -3.33 -0.61
N HIS A 45 -0.78 -4.36 -0.95
CA HIS A 45 0.43 -4.73 -0.21
C HIS A 45 1.65 -4.15 -0.92
N LEU A 46 2.44 -3.34 -0.21
CA LEU A 46 3.73 -2.84 -0.67
C LEU A 46 4.82 -3.34 0.28
N PRO A 47 5.58 -4.39 -0.10
CA PRO A 47 6.73 -4.82 0.67
C PRO A 47 7.75 -3.67 0.74
N MET A 48 8.04 -3.22 1.95
CA MET A 48 9.04 -2.17 2.18
C MET A 48 10.44 -2.79 2.25
N PRO A 49 11.39 -2.32 1.43
CA PRO A 49 12.74 -2.87 1.42
C PRO A 49 13.48 -2.58 2.73
N THR A 50 14.43 -3.46 3.04
CA THR A 50 15.24 -3.38 4.27
C THR A 50 16.64 -2.85 4.03
N ASP A 51 17.19 -2.98 2.82
CA ASP A 51 18.47 -2.38 2.44
C ASP A 51 18.43 -0.86 2.59
N SER A 52 19.45 -0.29 3.26
CA SER A 52 19.52 1.14 3.58
C SER A 52 19.54 2.03 2.34
N ARG A 53 20.13 1.58 1.22
CA ARG A 53 20.16 2.33 -0.03
C ARG A 53 18.78 2.38 -0.67
N LEU A 54 18.06 1.24 -0.65
CA LEU A 54 16.67 1.21 -1.11
C LEU A 54 15.78 2.09 -0.24
N ARG A 55 15.90 2.01 1.09
CA ARG A 55 15.12 2.87 2.01
C ARG A 55 15.31 4.36 1.70
N ARG A 56 16.55 4.80 1.47
CA ARG A 56 16.82 6.19 1.06
C ARG A 56 16.10 6.57 -0.23
N ILE A 57 16.05 5.68 -1.22
CA ILE A 57 15.29 5.91 -2.46
C ILE A 57 13.80 6.00 -2.17
N VAL A 58 13.27 5.10 -1.34
CA VAL A 58 11.86 5.09 -0.92
C VAL A 58 11.48 6.41 -0.27
N ASP A 59 12.29 6.88 0.68
CA ASP A 59 12.05 8.15 1.39
C ASP A 59 12.03 9.34 0.42
N LEU A 60 12.95 9.37 -0.54
CA LEU A 60 12.97 10.40 -1.59
C LEU A 60 11.74 10.34 -2.50
N MET A 61 11.27 9.15 -2.84
CA MET A 61 10.04 8.98 -3.64
C MET A 61 8.79 9.40 -2.87
N ILE A 62 8.73 9.15 -1.56
CA ILE A 62 7.62 9.58 -0.71
C ILE A 62 7.65 11.11 -0.51
N ALA A 63 8.83 11.69 -0.38
CA ALA A 63 9.01 13.14 -0.24
C ALA A 63 8.65 13.89 -1.53
N SER A 64 8.93 13.30 -2.70
CA SER A 64 8.63 13.90 -4.01
C SER A 64 7.93 12.91 -4.96
N PRO A 65 6.65 12.57 -4.72
CA PRO A 65 5.94 11.52 -5.48
C PRO A 65 5.74 11.85 -6.96
N ALA A 66 5.67 13.14 -7.30
CA ALA A 66 5.59 13.63 -8.67
C ALA A 66 6.84 13.41 -9.52
N ASP A 67 7.99 13.08 -8.91
CA ASP A 67 9.24 12.89 -9.66
C ASP A 67 9.24 11.58 -10.45
N ARG A 68 8.93 11.65 -11.75
CA ARG A 68 8.85 10.53 -12.70
C ARG A 68 10.19 10.00 -13.21
N GLY A 69 11.28 10.19 -12.46
CA GLY A 69 12.62 9.70 -12.79
C GLY A 69 12.65 8.22 -13.22
N THR A 70 13.49 7.93 -14.21
CA THR A 70 13.71 6.57 -14.75
C THR A 70 14.44 5.69 -13.73
N LEU A 71 14.48 4.37 -13.97
CA LEU A 71 15.30 3.45 -13.19
C LEU A 71 16.76 3.93 -13.10
N GLU A 72 17.32 4.39 -14.22
CA GLU A 72 18.65 5.01 -14.30
C GLU A 72 18.82 6.20 -13.37
N ALA A 73 17.89 7.16 -13.40
CA ALA A 73 17.95 8.34 -12.55
C ALA A 73 17.93 7.97 -11.06
N TRP A 74 17.08 7.02 -10.68
CA TRP A 74 17.00 6.54 -9.29
C TRP A 74 18.22 5.72 -8.88
N ALA A 75 18.77 4.91 -9.78
CA ALA A 75 20.00 4.17 -9.54
C ALA A 75 21.18 5.12 -9.29
N LYS A 76 21.32 6.16 -10.12
CA LYS A 76 22.36 7.19 -9.97
C LYS A 76 22.25 7.92 -8.62
N ARG A 77 21.03 8.32 -8.21
CA ARG A 77 20.79 8.96 -6.90
C ARG A 77 21.16 8.06 -5.71
N ALA A 78 21.07 6.75 -5.90
CA ALA A 78 21.44 5.75 -4.90
C ALA A 78 22.91 5.33 -4.94
N GLY A 79 23.71 5.83 -5.89
CA GLY A 79 25.08 5.37 -6.11
C GLY A 79 25.16 3.93 -6.63
N MET A 80 24.19 3.50 -7.42
CA MET A 80 24.05 2.13 -7.93
C MET A 80 23.95 2.13 -9.47
N SER A 81 24.29 1.01 -10.09
CA SER A 81 23.89 0.75 -11.48
C SER A 81 22.43 0.30 -11.57
N GLU A 82 21.78 0.51 -12.70
CA GLU A 82 20.40 0.09 -12.96
C GLU A 82 20.18 -1.40 -12.68
N ARG A 83 21.11 -2.24 -13.18
CA ARG A 83 21.09 -3.69 -12.94
C ARG A 83 21.10 -4.03 -11.46
N THR A 84 21.86 -3.29 -10.66
CA THR A 84 21.94 -3.53 -9.22
C THR A 84 20.65 -3.11 -8.53
N LEU A 85 20.10 -1.93 -8.87
CA LEU A 85 18.83 -1.45 -8.32
C LEU A 85 17.67 -2.39 -8.66
N ALA A 86 17.52 -2.76 -9.94
CA ALA A 86 16.47 -3.67 -10.39
C ALA A 86 16.53 -5.04 -9.70
N ARG A 87 17.74 -5.61 -9.57
CA ARG A 87 17.93 -6.89 -8.89
C ARG A 87 17.61 -6.78 -7.41
N LEU A 88 18.08 -5.72 -6.74
CA LEU A 88 17.92 -5.57 -5.30
C LEU A 88 16.44 -5.39 -4.92
N ILE A 89 15.72 -4.53 -5.63
CA ILE A 89 14.29 -4.32 -5.36
C ILE A 89 13.46 -5.57 -5.65
N SER A 90 13.78 -6.28 -6.75
CA SER A 90 13.12 -7.55 -7.07
C SER A 90 13.38 -8.62 -6.01
N ARG A 91 14.62 -8.74 -5.52
CA ARG A 91 14.98 -9.70 -4.47
C ARG A 91 14.25 -9.45 -3.16
N GLU A 92 14.09 -8.19 -2.75
CA GLU A 92 13.50 -7.86 -1.44
C GLU A 92 11.98 -7.74 -1.47
N THR A 93 11.40 -7.38 -2.62
CA THR A 93 9.96 -7.08 -2.71
C THR A 93 9.19 -8.06 -3.59
N GLY A 94 9.89 -8.91 -4.35
CA GLY A 94 9.29 -9.77 -5.37
C GLY A 94 8.74 -9.01 -6.59
N MET A 95 9.01 -7.69 -6.70
CA MET A 95 8.45 -6.83 -7.73
C MET A 95 9.53 -6.17 -8.57
N SER A 96 9.23 -5.93 -9.85
CA SER A 96 10.04 -5.01 -10.66
C SER A 96 9.96 -3.59 -10.10
N PHE A 97 10.99 -2.79 -10.32
CA PHE A 97 11.04 -1.40 -9.87
C PHE A 97 9.81 -0.58 -10.29
N GLY A 98 9.39 -0.69 -11.55
CA GLY A 98 8.22 0.01 -12.07
C GLY A 98 6.93 -0.42 -11.39
N ARG A 99 6.74 -1.73 -11.16
CA ARG A 99 5.57 -2.26 -10.45
C ARG A 99 5.55 -1.79 -9.00
N TRP A 100 6.68 -1.91 -8.30
CA TRP A 100 6.82 -1.46 -6.91
C TRP A 100 6.51 0.03 -6.77
N ARG A 101 7.04 0.85 -7.69
CA ARG A 101 6.80 2.29 -7.70
C ARG A 101 5.35 2.66 -8.02
N GLN A 102 4.72 1.95 -8.94
CA GLN A 102 3.29 2.12 -9.23
C GLN A 102 2.44 1.80 -7.99
N GLN A 103 2.77 0.72 -7.29
CA GLN A 103 2.14 0.30 -6.04
C GLN A 103 2.28 1.36 -4.93
N LEU A 104 3.48 1.94 -4.78
CA LEU A 104 3.72 3.07 -3.89
C LEU A 104 2.82 4.27 -4.23
N GLY A 105 2.72 4.63 -5.51
CA GLY A 105 1.86 5.73 -5.96
C GLY A 105 0.38 5.50 -5.62
N VAL A 106 -0.10 4.27 -5.79
CA VAL A 106 -1.48 3.89 -5.42
C VAL A 106 -1.69 3.97 -3.92
N MET A 107 -0.73 3.52 -3.11
CA MET A 107 -0.82 3.66 -1.65
C MET A 107 -0.90 5.11 -1.19
N LEU A 108 -0.08 5.98 -1.78
CA LEU A 108 -0.13 7.43 -1.50
C LEU A 108 -1.47 8.03 -1.93
N ALA A 109 -1.97 7.67 -3.12
CA ALA A 109 -3.29 8.10 -3.56
C ALA A 109 -4.39 7.70 -2.58
N VAL A 110 -4.41 6.43 -2.16
CA VAL A 110 -5.39 5.93 -1.20
C VAL A 110 -5.28 6.67 0.13
N LYS A 111 -4.06 6.91 0.63
CA LYS A 111 -3.82 7.69 1.86
C LYS A 111 -4.38 9.12 1.74
N TRP A 112 -4.10 9.82 0.65
CA TRP A 112 -4.51 11.21 0.47
C TRP A 112 -6.01 11.36 0.22
N LEU A 113 -6.59 10.49 -0.61
CA LEU A 113 -8.05 10.45 -0.85
C LEU A 113 -8.80 10.15 0.46
N ALA A 114 -8.31 9.22 1.29
CA ALA A 114 -8.88 8.96 2.60
C ALA A 114 -8.73 10.14 3.58
N GLY A 115 -7.71 10.99 3.36
CA GLY A 115 -7.52 12.26 4.06
C GLY A 115 -8.34 13.43 3.48
N GLY A 116 -9.22 13.19 2.50
CA GLY A 116 -10.11 14.20 1.92
C GLY A 116 -9.54 14.94 0.70
N ALA A 117 -8.37 14.56 0.18
CA ALA A 117 -7.86 15.15 -1.06
C ALA A 117 -8.78 14.82 -2.25
N SER A 118 -8.92 15.77 -3.18
CA SER A 118 -9.64 15.52 -4.43
C SER A 118 -8.84 14.63 -5.38
N ILE A 119 -9.53 13.92 -6.29
CA ILE A 119 -8.90 13.12 -7.35
C ILE A 119 -7.94 13.97 -8.20
N GLN A 120 -8.30 15.24 -8.44
CA GLN A 120 -7.47 16.17 -9.21
C GLN A 120 -6.17 16.52 -8.50
N GLN A 121 -6.22 16.84 -7.20
CA GLN A 121 -5.01 17.10 -6.39
C GLN A 121 -4.11 15.89 -6.36
N VAL A 122 -4.67 14.70 -6.11
CA VAL A 122 -3.89 13.46 -6.06
C VAL A 122 -3.20 13.14 -7.39
N ALA A 123 -3.88 13.37 -8.52
CA ALA A 123 -3.25 13.19 -9.83
C ALA A 123 -2.06 14.15 -10.03
N ALA A 124 -2.22 15.42 -9.66
CA ALA A 124 -1.16 16.43 -9.76
C ALA A 124 0.02 16.13 -8.83
N ASP A 125 -0.24 15.78 -7.57
CA ASP A 125 0.79 15.49 -6.56
C ASP A 125 1.57 14.20 -6.85
N LEU A 126 0.98 13.28 -7.62
CA LEU A 126 1.66 12.09 -8.18
C LEU A 126 2.34 12.35 -9.54
N GLY A 127 2.26 13.57 -10.08
CA GLY A 127 2.91 13.93 -11.34
C GLY A 127 2.23 13.37 -12.59
N TYR A 128 0.92 13.11 -12.55
CA TYR A 128 0.16 12.78 -13.76
C TYR A 128 -0.21 14.02 -14.53
N GLU A 129 0.01 13.99 -15.85
CA GLU A 129 -0.35 15.07 -16.78
C GLU A 129 -1.86 15.31 -16.86
N SER A 130 -2.66 14.30 -16.52
CA SER A 130 -4.11 14.40 -16.53
C SER A 130 -4.77 13.46 -15.52
N VAL A 131 -5.96 13.86 -15.05
CA VAL A 131 -6.79 13.02 -14.18
C VAL A 131 -7.16 11.68 -14.83
N PRO A 132 -7.55 11.61 -16.12
CA PRO A 132 -7.79 10.33 -16.78
C PRO A 132 -6.59 9.37 -16.76
N SER A 133 -5.37 9.88 -16.95
CA SER A 133 -4.15 9.06 -16.87
C SER A 133 -3.96 8.45 -15.48
N PHE A 134 -4.20 9.23 -14.43
CA PHE A 134 -4.20 8.75 -13.05
C PHE A 134 -5.28 7.70 -12.81
N VAL A 135 -6.54 7.98 -13.20
CA VAL A 135 -7.66 7.04 -13.02
C VAL A 135 -7.40 5.73 -13.74
N THR A 136 -6.80 5.76 -14.93
CA THR A 136 -6.43 4.55 -15.69
C THR A 136 -5.39 3.73 -14.95
N MET A 137 -4.33 4.35 -14.42
CA MET A 137 -3.33 3.67 -13.61
C MET A 137 -3.95 3.08 -12.33
N PHE A 138 -4.77 3.85 -11.62
CA PHE A 138 -5.43 3.41 -10.39
C PHE A 138 -6.32 2.19 -10.63
N ARG A 139 -7.14 2.22 -11.69
CA ARG A 139 -7.98 1.09 -12.11
C ARG A 139 -7.14 -0.13 -12.50
N LYS A 140 -6.01 0.07 -13.18
CA LYS A 140 -5.11 -1.03 -13.54
C LYS A 140 -4.51 -1.72 -12.31
N THR A 141 -4.28 -0.98 -11.22
CA THR A 141 -3.73 -1.53 -9.98
C THR A 141 -4.80 -2.12 -9.07
N LEU A 142 -5.94 -1.43 -8.87
CA LEU A 142 -6.95 -1.80 -7.87
C LEU A 142 -8.25 -2.36 -8.46
N GLY A 143 -8.33 -2.54 -9.78
CA GLY A 143 -9.51 -3.07 -10.47
C GLY A 143 -10.71 -2.12 -10.57
N THR A 144 -10.71 -1.01 -9.81
CA THR A 144 -11.84 -0.06 -9.73
C THR A 144 -11.37 1.39 -9.75
N SER A 145 -12.29 2.35 -9.97
CA SER A 145 -11.95 3.77 -10.03
C SER A 145 -11.73 4.37 -8.63
N PRO A 146 -10.95 5.46 -8.49
CA PRO A 146 -10.68 6.07 -7.18
C PRO A 146 -11.95 6.46 -6.42
N GLY A 147 -12.93 7.05 -7.10
CA GLY A 147 -14.20 7.47 -6.48
C GLY A 147 -15.03 6.30 -5.98
N ARG A 148 -15.15 5.23 -6.79
CA ARG A 148 -15.87 4.02 -6.39
C ARG A 148 -15.17 3.30 -5.24
N TYR A 149 -13.86 3.16 -5.31
CA TYR A 149 -13.04 2.60 -4.25
C TYR A 149 -13.25 3.30 -2.92
N MET A 150 -13.28 4.65 -2.95
CA MET A 150 -13.51 5.44 -1.75
C MET A 150 -14.95 5.27 -1.24
N ALA A 151 -15.95 5.27 -2.11
CA ALA A 151 -17.34 5.05 -1.69
C ALA A 151 -17.51 3.70 -0.97
N GLU A 152 -16.97 2.62 -1.53
CA GLU A 152 -17.02 1.26 -0.96
C GLU A 152 -16.34 1.19 0.43
N ARG A 153 -15.23 1.92 0.62
CA ARG A 153 -14.55 2.03 1.93
C ARG A 153 -15.27 2.89 2.96
N HIS A 154 -16.13 3.82 2.55
CA HIS A 154 -16.96 4.58 3.49
C HIS A 154 -18.21 3.80 3.89
N SER A 155 -18.82 3.05 2.96
CA SER A 155 -19.96 2.18 3.27
C SER A 155 -19.61 1.03 4.22
N GLY A 156 -18.36 0.55 4.24
CA GLY A 156 -17.90 -0.44 5.23
C GLY A 156 -17.51 0.15 6.59
N ARG A 157 -17.67 1.46 6.81
CA ARG A 157 -17.40 2.14 8.09
C ARG A 157 -18.66 2.65 8.80
N SER A 158 -19.82 2.61 8.13
CA SER A 158 -21.15 2.85 8.70
C SER A 158 -21.77 1.54 9.16
#